data_AF-A0A7C2P727-F1
#
_entry.id   AF-A0A7C2P727-F1
#
_cell.length_a   1.000
_cell.length_b   1.000
_cell.length_c   1.000
_cell.angle_alpha   90.00
_cell.angle_beta   90.00
_cell.angle_gamma   90.00
#
_symmetry.space_group_name_H-M   'P 1'
#
loop_
_entity.id
_entity.type
_entity.pdbx_description
1 polymer ?
#
loop_
_entity_poly.entity_id
_entity_poly.type
_entity_poly.pdbx_seq_one_letter_code
_entity_poly.pdbx_strand_id
1 'polypeptide(L)'
;MRWAIRLCGGLMVIGQAALALAQGPTIEGCPVLPANNVWNTPIDHLPVDPQSDAYIQRLGANDPLHPDFGSGLYQGRPIGIPFITVGGSQPLVPIHFYYASESDPGPYPIPSNVPIEGGRFSTG
;
A
#
# COMPACT_ATOMS: atom_id res chain seq x y z
N MET A 1 -46.87 46.66 9.40
CA MET A 1 -46.17 46.01 10.53
C MET A 1 -45.30 44.89 9.96
N ARG A 2 -44.09 44.76 10.49
CA ARG A 2 -42.91 44.15 9.85
C ARG A 2 -42.99 42.62 9.79
N TRP A 3 -42.48 42.05 8.69
CA TRP A 3 -42.22 40.62 8.51
C TRP A 3 -41.04 40.20 9.40
N ALA A 4 -41.12 39.01 10.02
CA ALA A 4 -39.99 38.41 10.73
C ALA A 4 -39.69 37.03 10.12
N ILE A 5 -38.67 37.00 9.26
CA ILE A 5 -38.02 35.76 8.82
C ILE A 5 -37.11 35.33 9.97
N ARG A 6 -37.41 34.18 10.58
CA ARG A 6 -36.50 33.53 11.53
C ARG A 6 -35.39 32.85 10.73
N LEU A 7 -34.20 33.44 10.72
CA LEU A 7 -32.98 32.71 10.37
C LEU A 7 -32.60 31.82 11.56
N CYS A 8 -32.83 30.51 11.43
CA CYS A 8 -32.14 29.54 12.27
C CYS A 8 -30.67 29.49 11.82
N GLY A 9 -29.81 30.23 12.51
CA GLY A 9 -28.36 30.12 12.38
C GLY A 9 -27.90 28.77 12.93
N GLY A 10 -27.77 27.77 12.05
CA GLY A 10 -27.06 26.53 12.36
C GLY A 10 -25.56 26.81 12.40
N LEU A 11 -24.96 26.69 13.58
CA LEU A 11 -23.50 26.71 13.74
C LEU A 11 -22.94 25.49 13.01
N MET A 12 -22.38 25.68 11.82
CA MET A 12 -21.65 24.64 11.09
C MET A 12 -20.35 24.38 11.86
N VAL A 13 -20.37 23.39 12.74
CA VAL A 13 -19.14 22.89 13.37
C VAL A 13 -18.35 22.19 12.28
N ILE A 14 -17.38 22.90 11.71
CA ILE A 14 -16.34 22.30 10.88
C ILE A 14 -15.57 21.38 11.81
N GLY A 15 -15.83 20.08 11.73
CA GLY A 15 -15.03 19.07 12.42
C GLY A 15 -13.59 19.22 11.96
N GLN A 16 -12.73 19.74 12.84
CA GLN A 16 -11.30 19.73 12.59
C GLN A 16 -10.85 18.29 12.67
N ALA A 17 -10.67 17.65 11.51
CA ALA A 17 -9.88 16.44 11.44
C ALA A 17 -8.46 16.82 11.86
N ALA A 18 -8.06 16.42 13.06
CA ALA A 18 -6.66 16.46 13.44
C ALA A 18 -5.91 15.60 12.42
N LEU A 19 -4.95 16.18 11.72
CA LEU A 19 -4.02 15.43 10.88
C LEU A 19 -3.16 14.60 11.83
N ALA A 20 -3.60 13.38 12.14
CA ALA A 20 -2.71 12.36 12.65
C ALA A 20 -1.70 12.09 11.53
N LEU A 21 -0.50 12.66 11.64
CA LEU A 21 0.62 12.33 10.77
C LEU A 21 1.02 10.89 11.10
N ALA A 22 0.45 9.90 10.40
CA ALA A 22 0.96 8.56 10.53
C ALA A 22 2.34 8.49 9.89
N GLN A 23 3.26 7.86 10.59
CA GLN A 23 4.59 7.59 10.10
C GLN A 23 4.45 6.39 9.17
N GLY A 24 4.67 6.60 7.86
CA GLY A 24 4.73 5.52 6.89
C GLY A 24 5.79 4.47 7.24
N PRO A 25 5.81 3.32 6.55
CA PRO A 25 6.82 2.30 6.79
C PRO A 25 8.23 2.87 6.55
N THR A 26 9.18 2.34 7.33
CA THR A 26 10.60 2.59 7.13
C THR A 26 11.30 1.30 6.73
N ILE A 27 12.24 1.38 5.78
CA ILE A 27 13.14 0.28 5.40
C ILE A 27 14.55 0.72 5.75
N GLU A 28 15.26 -0.05 6.58
CA GLU A 28 16.61 0.30 7.08
C GLU A 28 16.69 1.70 7.71
N GLY A 29 15.63 2.13 8.40
CA GLY A 29 15.54 3.46 9.01
C GLY A 29 15.25 4.62 8.04
N CYS A 30 15.11 4.34 6.74
CA CYS A 30 14.70 5.32 5.73
C CYS A 30 13.18 5.26 5.51
N PRO A 31 12.45 6.39 5.57
CA PRO A 31 11.03 6.41 5.24
C PRO A 31 10.80 6.06 3.75
N VAL A 32 9.84 5.19 3.47
CA VAL A 32 9.53 4.76 2.08
C VAL A 32 8.94 5.91 1.26
N LEU A 33 8.14 6.78 1.89
CA LEU A 33 7.52 7.96 1.28
C LEU A 33 7.67 9.18 2.20
N PRO A 34 7.58 10.43 1.67
CA PRO A 34 7.52 11.63 2.50
C PRO A 34 6.43 11.53 3.57
N ALA A 35 6.69 12.10 4.76
CA ALA A 35 5.76 12.01 5.89
C ALA A 35 4.34 12.54 5.58
N ASN A 36 4.21 13.50 4.67
CA ASN A 36 2.93 14.08 4.23
C ASN A 36 2.37 13.43 2.96
N ASN A 37 2.89 12.28 2.52
CA ASN A 37 2.35 11.56 1.38
C ASN A 37 0.98 10.96 1.73
N VAL A 38 0.02 11.03 0.80
CA VAL A 38 -1.34 10.53 1.00
C VAL A 38 -1.37 9.04 1.38
N TRP A 39 -0.42 8.25 0.90
CA TRP A 39 -0.31 6.81 1.23
C TRP A 39 0.06 6.54 2.69
N ASN A 40 0.52 7.56 3.43
CA ASN A 40 0.75 7.49 4.87
C ASN A 40 -0.46 8.03 5.67
N THR A 41 -1.63 8.23 5.06
CA THR A 41 -2.81 8.77 5.76
C THR A 41 -3.66 7.62 6.30
N PRO A 42 -3.93 7.53 7.62
CA PRO A 42 -4.92 6.60 8.15
C PRO A 42 -6.30 6.88 7.57
N ILE A 43 -6.98 5.85 7.07
CA ILE A 43 -8.30 5.97 6.43
C ILE A 43 -9.42 5.31 7.23
N ASP A 44 -9.10 4.65 8.33
CA ASP A 44 -10.01 3.89 9.19
C ASP A 44 -11.03 4.75 9.96
N HIS A 45 -10.80 6.06 10.01
CA HIS A 45 -11.71 7.05 10.62
C HIS A 45 -12.29 8.07 9.63
N LEU A 46 -11.99 7.94 8.33
CA LEU A 46 -12.52 8.86 7.33
C LEU A 46 -14.00 8.54 7.01
N PRO A 47 -14.81 9.54 6.64
CA PRO A 47 -16.15 9.29 6.14
C PRO A 47 -16.13 8.37 4.92
N VAL A 48 -17.08 7.45 4.84
CA VAL A 48 -17.30 6.63 3.65
C VAL A 48 -17.71 7.53 2.48
N ASP A 49 -17.11 7.30 1.31
CA ASP A 49 -17.46 8.04 0.10
C ASP A 49 -18.96 7.84 -0.25
N PRO A 50 -19.72 8.90 -0.59
CA PRO A 50 -21.14 8.78 -0.95
C PRO A 50 -21.44 7.87 -2.15
N GLN A 51 -20.43 7.49 -2.94
CA GLN A 51 -20.53 6.56 -4.06
C GLN A 51 -20.02 5.15 -3.74
N SER A 52 -19.63 4.86 -2.49
CA SER A 52 -19.09 3.56 -2.08
C SER A 52 -20.00 2.39 -2.47
N ASP A 53 -21.30 2.51 -2.24
CA ASP A 53 -22.28 1.48 -2.64
C ASP A 53 -22.30 1.23 -4.16
N ALA A 54 -22.16 2.28 -4.96
CA ALA A 54 -22.12 2.15 -6.41
C ALA A 54 -20.81 1.46 -6.88
N TYR A 55 -19.69 1.72 -6.21
CA TYR A 55 -18.43 1.05 -6.47
C TYR A 55 -18.50 -0.44 -6.13
N ILE A 56 -19.02 -0.78 -4.94
CA ILE A 56 -19.18 -2.18 -4.49
C ILE A 56 -20.12 -2.95 -5.42
N GLN A 57 -21.25 -2.35 -5.82
CA GLN A 57 -22.17 -2.98 -6.77
C GLN A 57 -21.51 -3.26 -8.12
N ARG A 58 -20.64 -2.36 -8.60
CA ARG A 58 -19.93 -2.52 -9.87
C ARG A 58 -18.81 -3.57 -9.80
N LEU A 59 -18.17 -3.71 -8.65
CA LEU A 59 -17.15 -4.73 -8.39
C LEU A 59 -17.72 -6.13 -8.22
N GLY A 60 -19.02 -6.24 -7.90
CA GLY A 60 -19.67 -7.50 -7.55
C GLY A 60 -19.77 -7.65 -6.04
N ALA A 61 -20.87 -7.16 -5.45
CA ALA A 61 -21.04 -7.08 -3.99
C ALA A 61 -20.94 -8.43 -3.26
N ASN A 62 -21.13 -9.54 -3.98
CA ASN A 62 -21.07 -10.91 -3.44
C ASN A 62 -20.00 -11.76 -4.12
N ASP A 63 -19.20 -11.18 -5.01
CA ASP A 63 -18.17 -11.94 -5.71
C ASP A 63 -16.99 -12.19 -4.77
N PRO A 64 -16.39 -13.39 -4.80
CA PRO A 64 -15.21 -13.67 -4.00
C PRO A 64 -14.06 -12.79 -4.50
N LEU A 65 -13.41 -12.09 -3.57
CA LEU A 65 -12.16 -11.40 -3.87
C LEU A 65 -11.04 -12.43 -3.96
N HIS A 66 -10.14 -12.25 -4.92
CA HIS A 66 -8.85 -12.93 -4.92
C HIS A 66 -7.94 -12.19 -3.92
N PRO A 67 -7.57 -12.80 -2.78
CA PRO A 67 -6.69 -12.15 -1.82
C PRO A 67 -5.26 -12.19 -2.36
N ASP A 68 -4.87 -11.15 -3.09
CA ASP A 68 -3.49 -10.97 -3.57
C ASP A 68 -2.62 -10.26 -2.51
N PHE A 69 -2.87 -10.61 -1.25
CA PHE A 69 -2.12 -10.15 -0.10
C PHE A 69 -1.74 -11.38 0.73
N GLY A 70 -0.49 -11.44 1.15
CA GLY A 70 0.00 -12.64 1.81
C GLY A 70 1.39 -12.47 2.42
N SER A 71 1.55 -12.95 3.63
CA SER A 71 2.83 -13.18 4.29
C SER A 71 2.70 -14.36 5.25
N GLY A 72 3.81 -14.96 5.65
CA GLY A 72 3.79 -16.13 6.54
C GLY A 72 3.46 -17.42 5.78
N LEU A 73 2.61 -18.28 6.36
CA LEU A 73 2.35 -19.62 5.82
C LEU A 73 0.90 -19.79 5.36
N TYR A 74 0.72 -20.35 4.17
CA TYR A 74 -0.54 -20.86 3.65
C TYR A 74 -0.39 -22.36 3.36
N GLN A 75 -1.28 -23.18 3.93
CA GLN A 75 -1.21 -24.64 3.84
C GLN A 75 0.18 -25.21 4.20
N GLY A 76 0.84 -24.59 5.19
CA GLY A 76 2.18 -25.00 5.66
C GLY A 76 3.34 -24.58 4.76
N ARG A 77 3.12 -23.70 3.76
CA ARG A 77 4.15 -23.21 2.84
C ARG A 77 4.22 -21.67 2.86
N PRO A 78 5.40 -21.06 2.70
CA PRO A 78 5.51 -19.62 2.60
C PRO A 78 4.67 -19.02 1.46
N ILE A 79 4.08 -17.86 1.70
CA ILE A 79 3.35 -17.06 0.70
C ILE A 79 3.78 -15.59 0.74
N GLY A 80 3.53 -14.89 -0.36
CA GLY A 80 3.89 -13.48 -0.57
C GLY A 80 5.10 -13.32 -1.47
N ILE A 81 5.51 -12.06 -1.68
CA ILE A 81 6.67 -11.67 -2.47
C ILE A 81 7.80 -11.33 -1.50
N PRO A 82 8.80 -12.23 -1.30
CA PRO A 82 9.85 -11.99 -0.32
C PRO A 82 10.83 -10.92 -0.83
N PHE A 83 11.44 -10.20 0.10
CA PHE A 83 12.47 -9.21 -0.21
C PHE A 83 13.62 -9.27 0.81
N ILE A 84 14.77 -8.74 0.41
CA ILE A 84 15.94 -8.55 1.27
C ILE A 84 16.52 -7.17 1.01
N THR A 85 17.11 -6.56 2.04
CA THR A 85 17.89 -5.34 1.94
C THR A 85 19.36 -5.68 1.79
N VAL A 86 20.07 -4.94 0.96
CA VAL A 86 21.52 -5.05 0.81
C VAL A 86 22.16 -3.69 1.01
N GLY A 87 23.37 -3.68 1.57
CA GLY A 87 24.16 -2.45 1.68
C GLY A 87 24.63 -1.95 0.32
N GLY A 88 24.99 -0.66 0.24
CA GLY A 88 25.47 -0.04 -1.00
C GLY A 88 26.79 -0.62 -1.55
N SER A 89 27.48 -1.47 -0.80
CA SER A 89 28.68 -2.18 -1.23
C SER A 89 28.40 -3.56 -1.85
N GLN A 90 27.13 -3.97 -1.95
CA GLN A 90 26.76 -5.23 -2.60
C GLN A 90 27.27 -5.25 -4.06
N PRO A 91 28.10 -6.24 -4.44
CA PRO A 91 28.57 -6.36 -5.81
C PRO A 91 27.42 -6.50 -6.79
N LEU A 92 27.55 -5.80 -7.93
CA LEU A 92 26.60 -5.89 -9.02
C LEU A 92 26.86 -7.13 -9.87
N VAL A 93 25.79 -7.80 -10.29
CA VAL A 93 25.87 -8.99 -11.15
C VAL A 93 25.05 -8.79 -12.42
N PRO A 94 25.50 -9.33 -13.58
CA PRO A 94 24.70 -9.34 -14.79
C PRO A 94 23.51 -10.28 -14.60
N ILE A 95 22.31 -9.81 -14.95
CA ILE A 95 21.07 -10.59 -14.92
C ILE A 95 20.46 -10.60 -16.30
N HIS A 96 19.96 -11.76 -16.71
CA HIS A 96 19.23 -11.95 -17.95
C HIS A 96 17.74 -12.15 -17.64
N PHE A 97 16.90 -11.30 -18.22
CA PHE A 97 15.45 -11.40 -18.09
C PHE A 97 14.85 -12.12 -19.27
N TYR A 98 13.77 -12.85 -19.00
CA TYR A 98 12.92 -13.38 -20.07
C TYR A 98 12.19 -12.25 -20.82
N TYR A 99 11.84 -11.17 -20.11
CA TYR A 99 11.17 -9.98 -20.63
C TYR A 99 12.03 -8.73 -20.39
N ALA A 100 13.20 -8.65 -21.03
CA ALA A 100 14.17 -7.57 -20.79
C ALA A 100 13.64 -6.16 -21.08
N SER A 101 12.60 -6.00 -21.91
CA SER A 101 11.97 -4.70 -22.20
C SER A 101 11.18 -4.12 -21.03
N GLU A 102 10.85 -4.92 -20.03
CA GLU A 102 10.14 -4.50 -18.82
C GLU A 102 11.10 -4.20 -17.65
N SER A 103 12.40 -4.08 -17.94
CA SER A 103 13.42 -3.85 -16.91
C SER A 103 14.42 -2.80 -17.38
N ASP A 104 14.86 -1.96 -16.45
CA ASP A 104 15.99 -1.04 -16.68
C ASP A 104 17.26 -1.85 -16.97
N PRO A 105 18.18 -1.40 -17.84
CA PRO A 105 19.44 -2.12 -18.07
C PRO A 105 20.26 -2.31 -16.78
N GLY A 106 20.74 -3.54 -16.55
CA GLY A 106 21.61 -3.87 -15.42
C GLY A 106 23.05 -3.34 -15.53
N PRO A 107 23.97 -3.76 -14.64
CA PRO A 107 23.85 -4.86 -13.66
C PRO A 107 23.13 -4.48 -12.36
N TYR A 108 22.79 -5.48 -11.52
CA TYR A 108 21.94 -5.30 -10.32
C TYR A 108 22.61 -5.78 -9.03
N PRO A 109 22.30 -5.18 -7.87
CA PRO A 109 22.83 -5.58 -6.57
C PRO A 109 22.10 -6.81 -5.99
N ILE A 110 22.03 -7.91 -6.73
CA ILE A 110 21.36 -9.14 -6.29
C ILE A 110 22.38 -10.04 -5.56
N PRO A 111 22.20 -10.30 -4.25
CA PRO A 111 23.07 -11.22 -3.53
C PRO A 111 22.76 -12.68 -3.89
N SER A 112 23.72 -13.59 -3.71
CA SER A 112 23.53 -15.01 -4.03
C SER A 112 22.51 -15.74 -3.13
N ASN A 113 22.15 -15.14 -2.00
CA ASN A 113 21.14 -15.63 -1.06
C ASN A 113 19.82 -14.86 -1.15
N VAL A 114 19.50 -14.25 -2.29
CA VAL A 114 18.20 -13.60 -2.52
C VAL A 114 17.06 -14.62 -2.31
N PRO A 115 15.98 -14.28 -1.59
CA PRO A 115 14.84 -15.17 -1.45
C PRO A 115 14.12 -15.31 -2.79
N ILE A 116 13.54 -16.48 -3.03
CA ILE A 116 12.84 -16.81 -4.27
C ILE A 116 11.34 -16.83 -3.97
N GLU A 117 10.56 -16.12 -4.78
CA GLU A 117 9.10 -16.20 -4.77
C GLU A 117 8.63 -17.54 -5.35
N GLY A 118 8.04 -18.40 -4.51
CA GLY A 118 7.38 -19.63 -4.94
C GLY A 118 8.27 -20.71 -5.58
N GLY A 119 7.65 -21.87 -5.87
CA GLY A 119 8.33 -23.01 -6.48
C GLY A 119 9.22 -23.81 -5.51
N ARG A 120 9.89 -24.85 -6.04
CA ARG A 120 10.62 -25.84 -5.23
C ARG A 120 11.87 -25.34 -4.52
N PHE A 121 12.37 -24.16 -4.92
CA PHE A 121 13.56 -23.54 -4.36
C PHE A 121 13.23 -22.30 -3.50
N SER A 122 11.94 -21.96 -3.34
CA SER A 122 11.53 -20.90 -2.45
C SER A 122 11.73 -21.30 -1.00
N THR A 123 12.27 -20.36 -0.23
CA THR A 123 12.39 -20.43 1.23
C THR A 123 11.28 -19.68 1.94
N GLY A 124 10.36 -19.05 1.20
CA GLY A 124 9.66 -17.86 1.69
C GLY A 124 10.58 -16.66 1.80
#